data_AF-A0A6M4P684-F1
#
_entry.id   AF-A0A6M4P684-F1
#
_cell.length_a   1.000
_cell.length_b   1.000
_cell.length_c   1.000
_cell.angle_alpha   90.00
_cell.angle_beta   90.00
_cell.angle_gamma   90.00
#
_symmetry.space_group_name_H-M   'P 1'
#
loop_
_entity.id
_entity.type
_entity.pdbx_description
1 polymer ?
#
loop_
_entity_poly.entity_id
_entity_poly.type
_entity_poly.pdbx_seq_one_letter_code
_entity_poly.pdbx_strand_id
1 'polypeptide(L)'
;MKKTLLALPLLLLATSSVFAADGTITINGQVTDKTCTVNAGTTKDFTVTLPTVSQSVLAVAGNTAGRTPFTINLTGCTAGSKVATYFEPGATVDFNTGRLNNATGTATNVQVQLLGSNNTAIPVLAAGAGGLQTSSQLVAVADGSANLNYYAEYYATGASTPGTVATTVKYTIIYQ
;
A
#
# COMPACT_ATOMS: atom_id res chain seq x y z
N MET A 1 -34.38 43.22 -72.27
CA MET A 1 -33.09 43.62 -71.66
C MET A 1 -33.44 44.39 -70.39
N LYS A 2 -33.14 44.02 -69.14
CA LYS A 2 -31.99 43.35 -68.52
C LYS A 2 -32.46 42.44 -67.37
N LYS A 3 -31.68 41.37 -67.14
CA LYS A 3 -31.83 40.36 -66.09
C LYS A 3 -31.25 40.88 -64.77
N THR A 4 -31.88 40.59 -63.63
CA THR A 4 -31.18 40.53 -62.33
C THR A 4 -31.79 39.43 -61.47
N LEU A 5 -30.98 38.39 -61.23
CA LEU A 5 -31.24 37.30 -60.30
C LEU A 5 -31.10 37.80 -58.86
N LEU A 6 -31.96 37.38 -57.93
CA LEU A 6 -31.71 37.50 -56.49
C LEU A 6 -31.52 36.10 -55.89
N ALA A 7 -30.36 35.91 -55.26
CA ALA A 7 -29.86 34.67 -54.70
C ALA A 7 -30.40 34.39 -53.28
N LEU A 8 -30.63 33.12 -53.00
CA LEU A 8 -31.07 32.58 -51.72
C LEU A 8 -29.87 32.45 -50.74
N PRO A 9 -29.92 32.98 -49.50
CA PRO A 9 -28.84 32.77 -48.55
C PRO A 9 -28.99 31.38 -47.90
N LEU A 10 -28.01 30.50 -48.14
CA LEU A 10 -27.86 29.23 -47.47
C LEU A 10 -27.21 29.48 -46.09
N LEU A 11 -27.99 29.34 -45.02
CA LEU A 11 -27.51 29.50 -43.64
C LEU A 11 -26.67 28.26 -43.25
N LEU A 12 -25.34 28.38 -43.28
CA LEU A 12 -24.43 27.34 -42.79
C LEU A 12 -24.50 27.31 -41.25
N LEU A 13 -25.15 26.28 -40.69
CA LEU A 13 -25.00 25.94 -39.28
C LEU A 13 -23.58 25.41 -39.06
N ALA A 14 -22.69 26.27 -38.56
CA ALA A 14 -21.42 25.84 -38.00
C ALA A 14 -21.70 25.12 -36.68
N THR A 15 -21.77 23.79 -36.71
CA THR A 15 -21.71 22.95 -35.51
C THR A 15 -20.32 23.12 -34.91
N SER A 16 -20.18 24.01 -33.92
CA SER A 16 -18.99 24.05 -33.08
C SER A 16 -18.93 22.73 -32.33
N SER A 17 -17.91 21.92 -32.61
CA SER A 17 -17.60 20.74 -31.83
C SER A 17 -17.20 21.20 -30.42
N VAL A 18 -18.14 21.11 -29.47
CA VAL A 18 -17.85 21.23 -28.05
C VAL A 18 -17.01 20.00 -27.66
N PHE A 19 -15.69 20.19 -27.58
CA PHE A 19 -14.81 19.23 -26.92
C PHE A 19 -14.96 19.40 -25.42
N ALA A 20 -15.98 18.79 -24.82
CA ALA A 20 -16.10 18.71 -23.38
C ALA A 20 -15.12 17.64 -22.87
N ALA A 21 -13.92 18.06 -22.46
CA ALA A 21 -13.14 17.25 -21.53
C ALA A 21 -13.82 17.34 -20.16
N ASP A 22 -14.09 16.20 -19.51
CA ASP A 22 -14.71 16.16 -18.17
C ASP A 22 -13.85 16.87 -17.10
N GLY A 23 -12.54 17.02 -17.36
CA GLY A 23 -11.63 17.77 -16.51
C GLY A 23 -10.15 17.52 -16.86
N THR A 24 -9.26 18.02 -15.99
CA THR A 24 -7.81 17.80 -16.08
C THR A 24 -7.31 17.14 -14.80
N ILE A 25 -6.66 15.99 -14.92
CA ILE A 25 -5.95 15.34 -13.82
C ILE A 25 -4.53 15.89 -13.79
N THR A 26 -4.14 16.56 -12.69
CA THR A 26 -2.76 17.02 -12.48
C THR A 26 -2.01 16.01 -11.62
N ILE A 27 -0.93 15.45 -12.14
CA ILE A 27 -0.06 14.52 -11.42
C ILE A 27 1.23 15.24 -11.02
N ASN A 28 1.51 15.29 -9.73
CA ASN A 28 2.74 15.87 -9.18
C ASN A 28 3.51 14.79 -8.43
N GLY A 29 4.83 14.87 -8.45
CA GLY A 29 5.73 13.99 -7.72
C GLY A 29 7.06 14.68 -7.45
N GLN A 30 7.83 14.13 -6.52
CA GLN A 30 9.18 14.57 -6.21
C GLN A 30 10.12 13.37 -6.27
N VAL A 31 11.27 13.55 -6.91
CA VAL A 31 12.39 12.60 -6.88
C VAL A 31 13.48 13.20 -5.99
N THR A 32 14.05 12.40 -5.10
CA THR A 32 15.11 12.83 -4.16
C THR A 32 16.34 11.94 -4.33
N ASP A 33 17.52 12.49 -4.03
CA ASP A 33 18.81 11.80 -3.93
C ASP A 33 19.06 11.18 -2.54
N LYS A 34 18.14 11.39 -1.59
CA LYS A 34 18.16 10.71 -0.29
C LYS A 34 18.07 9.21 -0.48
N THR A 35 18.95 8.47 0.19
CA THR A 35 18.98 7.01 0.13
C THR A 35 19.26 6.42 1.51
N CYS A 36 18.84 5.18 1.69
CA CYS A 36 19.21 4.32 2.80
C CYS A 36 19.52 2.92 2.24
N THR A 37 20.43 2.22 2.90
CA THR A 37 20.60 0.77 2.70
C THR A 37 19.63 0.04 3.62
N VAL A 38 18.83 -0.87 3.06
CA VAL A 38 17.94 -1.72 3.85
C VAL A 38 18.68 -2.95 4.32
N ASN A 39 18.75 -3.13 5.64
CA ASN A 39 19.28 -4.31 6.31
C ASN A 39 18.14 -4.96 7.08
N ALA A 40 17.38 -5.84 6.45
CA ALA A 40 16.39 -6.64 7.16
C ALA A 40 16.98 -8.02 7.49
N GLY A 41 18.17 -8.04 8.10
CA GLY A 41 19.07 -9.21 8.15
C GLY A 41 20.33 -8.97 7.30
N THR A 42 20.84 -10.01 6.63
CA THR A 42 21.98 -9.89 5.67
C THR A 42 21.55 -9.49 4.26
N THR A 43 20.25 -9.47 3.96
CA THR A 43 19.69 -9.08 2.65
C THR A 43 18.46 -8.17 2.83
N LYS A 44 17.89 -7.71 1.72
CA LYS A 44 16.64 -6.90 1.69
C LYS A 44 15.38 -7.77 1.86
N ASP A 45 15.52 -9.07 1.70
CA ASP A 45 14.42 -10.04 1.77
C ASP A 45 14.51 -10.81 3.08
N PHE A 46 13.40 -10.88 3.81
CA PHE A 46 13.37 -11.54 5.10
C PHE A 46 12.02 -12.21 5.34
N THR A 47 12.02 -13.17 6.25
CA THR A 47 10.83 -13.96 6.60
C THR A 47 10.41 -13.65 8.03
N VAL A 48 9.13 -13.35 8.21
CA VAL A 48 8.49 -13.24 9.52
C VAL A 48 7.70 -14.52 9.78
N THR A 49 8.17 -15.35 10.70
CA THR A 49 7.50 -16.60 11.07
C THR A 49 6.53 -16.33 12.22
N LEU A 50 5.23 -16.43 11.95
CA LEU A 50 4.20 -16.40 12.98
C LEU A 50 4.21 -17.72 13.78
N PRO A 51 3.91 -17.69 15.10
CA PRO A 51 3.88 -18.90 15.91
C PRO A 51 2.71 -19.79 15.49
N THR A 52 2.84 -21.10 15.71
CA THR A 52 1.69 -22.00 15.59
C THR A 52 0.67 -21.66 16.68
N VAL A 53 -0.58 -21.41 16.28
CA VAL A 53 -1.70 -21.11 17.19
C VAL A 53 -2.80 -22.14 17.04
N SER A 54 -3.60 -22.31 18.10
CA SER A 54 -4.78 -23.18 18.03
C SER A 54 -5.85 -22.57 17.12
N GLN A 55 -6.50 -23.38 16.30
CA GLN A 55 -7.69 -22.96 15.53
C GLN A 55 -8.76 -22.31 16.43
N SER A 56 -8.88 -22.77 17.68
CA SER A 56 -9.86 -22.26 18.65
C SER A 56 -9.74 -20.76 18.94
N VAL A 57 -8.53 -20.19 18.87
CA VAL A 57 -8.34 -18.75 19.08
C VAL A 57 -8.72 -17.92 17.83
N LEU A 58 -8.88 -18.56 16.67
CA LEU A 58 -9.32 -17.98 15.39
C LEU A 58 -10.71 -18.48 14.98
N ALA A 59 -11.61 -18.66 15.96
CA ALA A 59 -12.92 -19.28 15.74
C ALA A 59 -13.97 -18.34 15.10
N VAL A 60 -13.81 -17.02 15.19
CA VAL A 60 -14.76 -16.04 14.64
C VAL A 60 -14.05 -14.91 13.94
N ALA A 61 -14.74 -14.29 12.97
CA ALA A 61 -14.23 -13.13 12.26
C ALA A 61 -13.84 -12.01 13.24
N GLY A 62 -12.67 -11.41 13.04
CA GLY A 62 -12.15 -10.37 13.95
C GLY A 62 -11.20 -10.87 15.02
N ASN A 63 -11.18 -12.18 15.30
CA ASN A 63 -10.17 -12.73 16.19
C ASN A 63 -8.76 -12.58 15.60
N THR A 64 -7.79 -12.27 16.46
CA THR A 64 -6.39 -12.16 16.10
C THR A 64 -5.54 -13.04 17.01
N ALA A 65 -4.41 -13.51 16.50
CA ALA A 65 -3.49 -14.35 17.26
C ALA A 65 -2.07 -14.29 16.71
N GLY A 66 -1.11 -14.70 17.54
CA GLY A 66 0.27 -14.92 17.10
C GLY A 66 0.97 -13.64 16.65
N ARG A 67 0.74 -12.51 17.32
CA ARG A 67 1.44 -11.25 17.03
C ARG A 67 2.94 -11.44 17.14
N THR A 68 3.64 -11.23 16.03
CA THR A 68 5.09 -11.36 15.93
C THR A 68 5.71 -10.02 15.52
N PRO A 69 6.66 -9.48 16.30
CA PRO A 69 7.38 -8.27 15.91
C PRO A 69 8.33 -8.55 14.75
N PHE A 70 8.53 -7.53 13.92
CA PHE A 70 9.63 -7.49 12.96
C PHE A 70 10.12 -6.07 12.77
N THR A 71 11.35 -5.93 12.29
CA THR A 71 11.99 -4.63 12.11
C THR A 71 12.65 -4.58 10.74
N ILE A 72 12.49 -3.45 10.06
CA ILE A 72 13.26 -3.10 8.87
C ILE A 72 14.33 -2.10 9.33
N ASN A 73 15.59 -2.56 9.43
CA ASN A 73 16.69 -1.69 9.81
C ASN A 73 17.26 -0.99 8.58
N LEU A 74 17.57 0.29 8.72
CA LEU A 74 18.14 1.12 7.67
C LEU A 74 19.49 1.68 8.16
N THR A 75 20.49 1.70 7.28
CA THR A 75 21.82 2.30 7.54
C THR A 75 22.29 3.10 6.33
N GLY A 76 23.35 3.90 6.50
CA GLY A 76 23.88 4.74 5.43
C GLY A 76 22.86 5.76 4.92
N CYS A 77 21.93 6.13 5.79
CA CYS A 77 20.87 7.08 5.49
C CYS A 77 21.40 8.51 5.48
N THR A 78 20.89 9.34 4.56
CA THR A 78 21.18 10.78 4.55
C THR A 78 20.76 11.43 5.88
N ALA A 79 21.70 12.09 6.57
CA ALA A 79 21.43 12.73 7.85
C ALA A 79 20.36 13.83 7.75
N GLY A 80 19.53 13.98 8.79
CA GLY A 80 18.45 14.97 8.83
C GLY A 80 17.22 14.63 7.98
N SER A 81 17.19 13.45 7.34
CA SER A 81 16.00 12.94 6.64
C SER A 81 15.05 12.19 7.58
N LYS A 82 13.82 11.99 7.11
CA LYS A 82 12.87 11.05 7.72
C LYS A 82 12.57 9.93 6.75
N VAL A 83 12.28 8.76 7.30
CA VAL A 83 12.01 7.54 6.53
C VAL A 83 10.74 6.87 7.00
N ALA A 84 10.03 6.26 6.07
CA ALA A 84 8.84 5.47 6.34
C ALA A 84 8.81 4.24 5.44
N THR A 85 8.05 3.23 5.83
CA THR A 85 7.75 2.09 4.95
C THR A 85 6.41 2.31 4.27
N TYR A 86 6.39 2.07 2.97
CA TYR A 86 5.18 1.87 2.20
C TYR A 86 5.08 0.40 1.81
N PHE A 87 4.08 -0.31 2.32
CA PHE A 87 3.79 -1.67 1.91
C PHE A 87 2.98 -1.62 0.61
N GLU A 88 3.51 -2.23 -0.44
CA GLU A 88 2.97 -2.16 -1.79
C GLU A 88 1.70 -3.02 -1.91
N PRO A 89 0.54 -2.43 -2.26
CA PRO A 89 -0.65 -3.19 -2.59
C PRO A 89 -0.39 -4.08 -3.80
N GLY A 90 -0.49 -5.40 -3.62
CA GLY A 90 -0.14 -6.39 -4.63
C GLY A 90 -1.15 -7.53 -4.74
N ALA A 91 -0.78 -8.58 -5.48
CA ALA A 91 -1.68 -9.71 -5.78
C ALA A 91 -2.15 -10.49 -4.54
N THR A 92 -1.40 -10.42 -3.45
CA THR A 92 -1.71 -11.07 -2.17
C THR A 92 -2.59 -10.21 -1.26
N VAL A 93 -2.92 -8.98 -1.64
CA VAL A 93 -3.70 -8.06 -0.81
C VAL A 93 -5.19 -8.16 -1.14
N ASP A 94 -6.02 -8.20 -0.10
CA ASP A 94 -7.46 -7.95 -0.23
C ASP A 94 -7.71 -6.44 -0.27
N PHE A 95 -8.07 -5.92 -1.43
CA PHE A 95 -8.28 -4.48 -1.64
C PHE A 95 -9.49 -3.88 -0.89
N ASN A 96 -10.37 -4.71 -0.32
CA ASN A 96 -11.46 -4.21 0.51
C ASN A 96 -11.01 -3.89 1.93
N THR A 97 -10.04 -4.65 2.45
CA THR A 97 -9.62 -4.58 3.85
C THR A 97 -8.18 -4.11 4.04
N GLY A 98 -7.34 -4.22 3.02
CA GLY A 98 -5.90 -3.99 3.09
C GLY A 98 -5.13 -5.08 3.81
N ARG A 99 -5.74 -6.25 4.08
CA ARG A 99 -5.05 -7.40 4.70
C ARG A 99 -4.42 -8.31 3.65
N LEU A 100 -3.46 -9.12 4.07
CA LEU A 100 -2.80 -10.09 3.21
C LEU A 100 -3.57 -11.42 3.22
N ASN A 101 -3.99 -11.87 2.05
CA ASN A 101 -4.60 -13.18 1.84
C ASN A 101 -3.60 -14.29 2.15
N ASN A 102 -4.11 -15.41 2.67
CA ASN A 102 -3.36 -16.65 2.70
C ASN A 102 -3.21 -17.18 1.26
N ALA A 103 -2.11 -16.81 0.61
CA ALA A 103 -1.96 -16.96 -0.84
C ALA A 103 -1.55 -18.38 -1.26
N THR A 104 -0.67 -19.01 -0.49
CA THR A 104 -0.14 -20.36 -0.80
C THR A 104 -0.30 -21.35 0.35
N GLY A 105 -0.86 -20.92 1.48
CA GLY A 105 -1.17 -21.80 2.61
C GLY A 105 -2.49 -22.54 2.45
N THR A 106 -2.71 -23.53 3.31
CA THR A 106 -3.87 -24.43 3.25
C THR A 106 -5.00 -24.07 4.22
N ALA A 107 -4.74 -23.25 5.25
CA ALA A 107 -5.78 -22.79 6.17
C ALA A 107 -6.77 -21.85 5.46
N THR A 108 -8.06 -22.03 5.73
CA THR A 108 -9.11 -21.14 5.21
C THR A 108 -9.59 -20.17 6.28
N ASN A 109 -10.32 -19.13 5.86
CA ASN A 109 -10.88 -18.09 6.73
C ASN A 109 -9.84 -17.40 7.65
N VAL A 110 -8.62 -17.24 7.15
CA VAL A 110 -7.53 -16.55 7.85
C VAL A 110 -6.73 -15.70 6.86
N GLN A 111 -6.43 -14.49 7.29
CA GLN A 111 -5.54 -13.54 6.62
C GLN A 111 -4.38 -13.19 7.58
N VAL A 112 -3.39 -12.48 7.07
CA VAL A 112 -2.37 -11.83 7.88
C VAL A 112 -2.61 -10.32 7.83
N GLN A 113 -2.56 -9.65 8.98
CA GLN A 113 -2.58 -8.20 9.03
C GLN A 113 -1.25 -7.65 9.55
N LEU A 114 -0.84 -6.51 9.00
CA LEU A 114 0.32 -5.76 9.47
C LEU A 114 -0.14 -4.70 10.46
N LEU A 115 0.69 -4.41 11.44
CA LEU A 115 0.45 -3.36 12.42
C LEU A 115 1.67 -2.46 12.56
N GLY A 116 1.40 -1.18 12.81
CA GLY A 116 2.42 -0.22 13.23
C GLY A 116 2.95 -0.51 14.63
N SER A 117 4.04 0.17 15.00
CA SER A 117 4.58 0.15 16.37
C SER A 117 3.56 0.62 17.43
N ASN A 118 2.54 1.36 17.00
CA ASN A 118 1.40 1.80 17.81
C ASN A 118 0.32 0.71 18.00
N ASN A 119 0.56 -0.54 17.56
CA ASN A 119 -0.38 -1.67 17.65
C ASN A 119 -1.70 -1.48 16.88
N THR A 120 -1.73 -0.55 15.92
CA THR A 120 -2.89 -0.35 15.05
C THR A 120 -2.63 -0.92 13.68
N ALA A 121 -3.68 -1.47 13.05
CA ALA A 121 -3.58 -2.09 11.74
C ALA A 121 -3.11 -1.08 10.68
N ILE A 122 -2.28 -1.56 9.76
CA ILE A 122 -1.87 -0.86 8.54
C ILE A 122 -2.63 -1.52 7.39
N PRO A 123 -3.69 -0.88 6.85
CA PRO A 123 -4.29 -1.33 5.61
C PRO A 123 -3.29 -1.15 4.47
N VAL A 124 -2.89 -2.24 3.82
CA VAL A 124 -1.96 -2.24 2.68
C VAL A 124 -2.70 -1.77 1.42
N LEU A 125 -3.08 -0.49 1.40
CA LEU A 125 -3.80 0.16 0.32
C LEU A 125 -3.00 1.36 -0.18
N ALA A 126 -3.41 1.90 -1.34
CA ALA A 126 -2.80 3.10 -1.87
C ALA A 126 -2.84 4.25 -0.84
N ALA A 127 -1.69 4.84 -0.56
CA ALA A 127 -1.60 5.98 0.34
C ALA A 127 -1.99 7.28 -0.37
N GLY A 128 -2.44 8.25 0.43
CA GLY A 128 -2.69 9.61 -0.05
C GLY A 128 -1.39 10.40 -0.33
N ALA A 129 -1.54 11.70 -0.55
CA ALA A 129 -0.41 12.60 -0.79
C ALA A 129 0.68 12.44 0.30
N GLY A 130 1.93 12.24 -0.11
CA GLY A 130 3.08 12.01 0.79
C GLY A 130 3.39 10.54 1.08
N GLY A 131 2.58 9.60 0.57
CA GLY A 131 2.89 8.17 0.55
C GLY A 131 2.82 7.45 1.91
N LEU A 132 2.50 8.14 2.99
CA LEU A 132 2.36 7.51 4.30
C LEU A 132 1.04 6.74 4.41
N GLN A 133 1.14 5.43 4.57
CA GLN A 133 0.00 4.59 4.91
C GLN A 133 -0.46 4.86 6.35
N THR A 134 -1.76 4.75 6.57
CA THR A 134 -2.37 4.83 7.90
C THR A 134 -1.62 3.91 8.86
N SER A 135 -1.26 4.43 10.03
CA SER A 135 -0.54 3.70 11.08
C SER A 135 0.89 3.26 10.74
N SER A 136 1.40 3.56 9.54
CA SER A 136 2.83 3.43 9.24
C SER A 136 3.61 4.53 9.97
N GLN A 137 4.85 4.23 10.32
CA GLN A 137 5.70 5.13 11.09
C GLN A 137 6.52 6.05 10.18
N LEU A 138 6.75 7.27 10.66
CA LEU A 138 7.72 8.20 10.08
C LEU A 138 8.83 8.41 11.12
N VAL A 139 10.02 7.89 10.83
CA VAL A 139 11.15 7.86 11.77
C VAL A 139 12.23 8.81 11.30
N ALA A 140 12.76 9.62 12.21
CA ALA A 140 13.91 10.46 11.93
C ALA A 140 15.18 9.58 11.85
N VAL A 141 16.02 9.85 10.86
CA VAL A 141 17.32 9.22 10.74
C VAL A 141 18.25 9.79 11.81
N ALA A 142 18.79 8.93 12.67
CA ALA A 142 19.76 9.26 13.69
C ALA A 142 21.06 8.49 13.41
N ASP A 143 22.19 9.19 13.42
CA ASP A 143 23.52 8.61 13.16
C ASP A 143 23.58 7.77 11.87
N GLY A 144 22.92 8.27 10.82
CA GLY A 144 22.84 7.60 9.51
C GLY A 144 22.03 6.30 9.51
N SER A 145 21.24 6.04 10.56
CA SER A 145 20.45 4.83 10.71
C SER A 145 19.02 5.11 11.16
N ALA A 146 18.12 4.16 10.90
CA ALA A 146 16.74 4.21 11.37
C ALA A 146 16.17 2.80 11.49
N ASN A 147 15.30 2.57 12.48
CA ASN A 147 14.63 1.28 12.67
C ASN A 147 13.12 1.47 12.51
N LEU A 148 12.53 0.75 11.56
CA LEU A 148 11.09 0.77 11.30
C LEU A 148 10.49 -0.51 11.88
N ASN A 149 9.84 -0.40 13.05
CA ASN A 149 9.28 -1.52 13.81
C ASN A 149 7.80 -1.76 13.50
N TYR A 150 7.44 -3.01 13.26
CA TYR A 150 6.09 -3.44 12.90
C TYR A 150 5.74 -4.76 13.58
N TYR A 151 4.48 -5.17 13.41
CA TYR A 151 4.03 -6.51 13.76
C TYR A 151 3.27 -7.14 12.60
N ALA A 152 3.29 -8.47 12.55
CA ALA A 152 2.38 -9.25 11.75
C ALA A 152 1.58 -10.18 12.68
N GLU A 153 0.31 -10.42 12.38
CA GLU A 153 -0.51 -11.36 13.14
C GLU A 153 -1.59 -12.00 12.27
N TYR A 154 -2.10 -13.15 12.70
CA TYR A 154 -3.26 -13.76 12.07
C TYR A 154 -4.50 -12.91 12.32
N TYR A 155 -5.37 -12.86 11.32
CA TYR A 155 -6.71 -12.29 11.42
C TYR A 155 -7.72 -13.28 10.86
N ALA A 156 -8.65 -13.74 11.70
CA ALA A 156 -9.74 -14.61 11.28
C ALA A 156 -10.77 -13.81 10.46
N THR A 157 -11.12 -14.29 9.27
CA THR A 157 -12.22 -13.74 8.46
C THR A 157 -13.54 -14.50 8.65
N GLY A 158 -13.49 -15.56 9.46
CA GLY A 158 -14.56 -16.46 9.84
C GLY A 158 -13.98 -17.54 10.75
N ALA A 159 -14.65 -18.67 10.91
CA ALA A 159 -14.05 -19.82 11.60
C ALA A 159 -12.91 -20.40 10.76
N SER A 160 -11.65 -20.18 11.18
CA SER A 160 -10.48 -20.69 10.47
C SER A 160 -10.41 -22.21 10.49
N THR A 161 -9.74 -22.83 9.52
CA THR A 161 -9.44 -24.29 9.52
C THR A 161 -7.97 -24.54 9.84
N PRO A 162 -7.59 -25.73 10.34
CA PRO A 162 -6.19 -26.09 10.50
C PRO A 162 -5.47 -26.13 9.14
N GLY A 163 -4.27 -25.56 9.10
CA GLY A 163 -3.46 -25.53 7.89
C GLY A 163 -2.34 -24.52 7.98
N THR A 164 -1.58 -24.40 6.89
CA THR A 164 -0.50 -23.42 6.79
C THR A 164 -1.06 -22.05 6.39
N VAL A 165 -0.35 -21.00 6.80
CA VAL A 165 -0.57 -19.64 6.32
C VAL A 165 0.72 -19.14 5.70
N ALA A 166 0.67 -18.75 4.43
CA ALA A 166 1.82 -18.25 3.70
C ALA A 166 1.37 -17.14 2.75
N THR A 167 2.04 -15.98 2.85
CA THR A 167 1.75 -14.79 2.06
C THR A 167 3.01 -13.96 1.89
N THR A 168 2.97 -12.98 1.01
CA THR A 168 4.08 -12.05 0.75
C THR A 168 3.54 -10.63 0.62
N VAL A 169 4.38 -9.65 0.90
CA VAL A 169 4.11 -8.23 0.67
C VAL A 169 5.42 -7.57 0.27
N LYS A 170 5.38 -6.72 -0.76
CA LYS A 170 6.54 -5.91 -1.14
C LYS A 170 6.52 -4.62 -0.33
N TYR A 171 7.67 -4.01 -0.15
CA TYR A 171 7.77 -2.74 0.55
C TYR A 171 8.76 -1.81 -0.14
N THR A 172 8.51 -0.52 0.02
CA THR A 172 9.33 0.58 -0.47
C THR A 172 9.67 1.51 0.70
N ILE A 173 10.88 2.05 0.71
CA ILE A 173 11.27 3.09 1.68
C ILE A 173 10.94 4.46 1.08
N ILE A 174 10.12 5.22 1.80
CA ILE A 174 9.83 6.62 1.48
C ILE A 174 10.83 7.48 2.23
N TYR A 175 11.37 8.48 1.54
CA TYR A 175 12.30 9.48 2.08
C TYR A 175 11.61 10.84 2.12
N GLN A 176 11.68 11.52 3.26
CA GLN A 176 11.19 12.88 3.47
C GLN A 176 12.30 13.80 3.96
#